data_AF-A0A852ES71-F1
#
_entry.id   AF-A0A852ES71-F1
#
_cell.length_a   1.000
_cell.length_b   1.000
_cell.length_c   1.000
_cell.angle_alpha   90.00
_cell.angle_beta   90.00
_cell.angle_gamma   90.00
#
_symmetry.space_group_name_H-M   'P 1'
#
loop_
_entity.id
_entity.type
_entity.pdbx_description
1 polymer ?
#
loop_
_entity_poly.entity_id
_entity_poly.type
_entity_poly.pdbx_seq_one_letter_code
_entity_poly.pdbx_strand_id
1 'polypeptide(L)'
;MAEIPFVRVVSVTSADPRHPAENLLRPEDGGRWRGAAAGEKQMSVVLELGDPRPIHSLHVGNDGAAFVEVLLGSSAGGDFQVLLPSAALMSPSESRAGAGPGRLTWGGSELTWGGSELTWGGSGLTCSGLTCWPRPQSRPYGLSFIRVFAAPEEGEEPPPAPV
;
A
#
# COMPACT_ATOMS: atom_id res chain seq x y z
N MET A 1 4.22 -4.74 16.75
CA MET A 1 4.57 -4.15 15.44
C MET A 1 3.86 -2.82 15.31
N ALA A 2 4.59 -1.74 15.05
CA ALA A 2 4.02 -0.41 14.92
C ALA A 2 3.50 -0.18 13.49
N GLU A 3 2.32 0.40 13.35
CA GLU A 3 1.82 0.88 12.06
C GLU A 3 2.59 2.16 11.67
N ILE A 4 3.06 2.22 10.42
CA ILE A 4 3.69 3.42 9.86
C ILE A 4 2.60 4.24 9.16
N PRO A 5 2.24 5.43 9.68
CA PRO A 5 1.23 6.26 9.06
C PRO A 5 1.77 6.91 7.78
N PHE A 6 0.87 7.15 6.82
CA PHE A 6 1.16 7.99 5.67
C PHE A 6 0.90 9.46 5.99
N VAL A 7 1.78 10.36 5.57
CA VAL A 7 1.70 11.79 5.86
C VAL A 7 0.94 12.53 4.78
N ARG A 8 1.23 12.22 3.52
CA ARG A 8 0.64 12.91 2.37
C ARG A 8 0.67 12.09 1.10
N VAL A 9 -0.18 12.48 0.15
CA VAL A 9 -0.10 12.03 -1.24
C VAL A 9 0.92 12.90 -1.97
N VAL A 10 1.95 12.29 -2.54
CA VAL A 10 3.01 12.97 -3.30
C VAL A 10 2.57 13.18 -4.74
N SER A 11 1.99 12.14 -5.34
CA SER A 11 1.52 12.16 -6.72
C SER A 11 0.45 11.10 -6.94
N VAL A 12 -0.45 11.34 -7.88
CA VAL A 12 -1.48 10.39 -8.29
C VAL A 12 -1.70 10.53 -9.80
N THR A 13 -1.76 9.42 -10.52
CA THR A 13 -2.01 9.45 -11.97
C THR A 13 -3.49 9.61 -12.28
N SER A 14 -4.36 9.05 -11.43
CA SER A 14 -5.80 9.11 -11.59
C SER A 14 -6.52 8.98 -10.25
N ALA A 15 -7.51 9.84 -10.03
CA ALA A 15 -8.34 9.83 -8.83
C ALA A 15 -9.74 10.38 -9.13
N ASP A 16 -10.76 9.69 -8.65
CA ASP A 16 -12.15 10.18 -8.64
C ASP A 16 -12.29 11.29 -7.58
N PRO A 17 -12.87 12.47 -7.91
CA PRO A 17 -13.12 13.54 -6.94
C PRO A 17 -13.92 13.12 -5.70
N ARG A 18 -14.76 12.08 -5.81
CA ARG A 18 -15.55 11.51 -4.69
C ARG A 18 -14.78 10.46 -3.89
N HIS A 19 -13.74 9.88 -4.49
CA HIS A 19 -12.91 8.83 -3.93
C HIS A 19 -11.42 9.15 -4.15
N PRO A 20 -10.93 10.25 -3.57
CA PRO A 20 -9.58 10.74 -3.81
C PRO A 20 -8.53 9.86 -3.09
N ALA A 21 -7.26 10.00 -3.50
CA ALA A 21 -6.15 9.21 -2.97
C ALA A 21 -5.86 9.51 -1.48
N GLU A 22 -6.23 10.70 -1.02
CA GLU A 22 -6.10 11.19 0.35
C GLU A 22 -6.87 10.32 1.35
N ASN A 23 -7.90 9.61 0.89
CA ASN A 23 -8.62 8.64 1.71
C ASN A 23 -7.71 7.50 2.20
N LEU A 24 -6.63 7.18 1.48
CA LEU A 24 -5.66 6.15 1.89
C LEU A 24 -4.81 6.59 3.09
N LEU A 25 -4.72 7.90 3.37
CA LEU A 25 -4.02 8.42 4.54
C LEU A 25 -4.80 8.15 5.84
N ARG A 26 -6.13 8.00 5.74
CA ARG A 26 -7.04 7.80 6.88
C ARG A 26 -7.98 6.61 6.62
N PRO A 27 -7.46 5.38 6.67
CA PRO A 27 -8.25 4.20 6.37
C PRO A 27 -9.38 3.94 7.39
N GLU A 28 -9.34 4.58 8.56
CA GLU A 28 -10.37 4.46 9.61
C GLU A 28 -11.68 5.18 9.24
N ASP A 29 -11.61 6.19 8.37
CA ASP A 29 -12.77 6.96 7.92
C ASP A 29 -13.64 6.17 6.92
N GLY A 30 -13.21 4.96 6.52
CA GLY A 30 -13.89 4.12 5.53
C GLY A 30 -13.85 4.70 4.11
N GLY A 31 -12.99 5.69 3.88
CA GLY A 31 -12.71 6.24 2.57
C GLY A 31 -12.05 5.20 1.66
N ARG A 32 -12.14 5.42 0.34
CA ARG A 32 -11.50 4.58 -0.69
C ARG A 32 -10.91 5.46 -1.77
N TRP A 33 -9.88 4.97 -2.43
CA TRP A 33 -9.31 5.58 -3.63
C TRP A 33 -9.79 4.83 -4.86
N ARG A 34 -10.31 5.55 -5.86
CA ARG A 34 -10.70 4.99 -7.16
C ARG A 34 -10.13 5.82 -8.30
N GLY A 35 -9.91 5.16 -9.44
CA GLY A 35 -9.64 5.84 -10.69
C GLY A 35 -10.79 6.76 -11.12
N ALA A 36 -10.45 7.84 -11.83
CA ALA A 36 -11.40 8.84 -12.31
C ALA A 36 -12.39 8.28 -13.36
N ALA A 37 -12.01 7.23 -14.08
CA ALA A 37 -12.83 6.65 -15.14
C ALA A 37 -12.86 5.12 -15.10
N ALA A 38 -13.93 4.53 -15.64
CA ALA A 38 -13.99 3.10 -15.88
C ALA A 38 -13.07 2.71 -17.05
N GLY A 39 -12.38 1.57 -16.93
CA GLY A 39 -11.52 1.04 -17.99
C GLY A 39 -10.09 1.60 -18.04
N GLU A 40 -9.68 2.36 -17.03
CA GLU A 40 -8.29 2.79 -16.89
C GLU A 40 -7.36 1.58 -16.83
N LYS A 41 -6.35 1.54 -17.68
CA LYS A 41 -5.44 0.40 -17.72
C LYS A 41 -4.53 0.40 -16.49
N GLN A 42 -3.96 1.53 -16.12
CA GLN A 42 -3.05 1.58 -14.98
C GLN A 42 -3.34 2.81 -14.16
N MET A 43 -3.32 2.66 -12.86
CA MET A 43 -3.35 3.76 -11.92
C MET A 43 -2.20 3.60 -10.95
N SER A 44 -1.54 4.70 -10.62
CA SER A 44 -0.56 4.72 -9.55
C SER A 44 -0.76 5.91 -8.63
N VAL A 45 -0.40 5.68 -7.36
CA VAL A 45 -0.36 6.69 -6.32
C VAL A 45 0.96 6.56 -5.59
N VAL A 46 1.57 7.70 -5.28
CA VAL A 46 2.80 7.79 -4.50
C VAL A 46 2.43 8.38 -3.15
N LEU A 47 2.59 7.60 -2.09
CA LEU A 47 2.29 7.99 -0.72
C LEU A 47 3.57 8.16 0.08
N GLU A 48 3.61 9.21 0.88
CA GLU A 48 4.75 9.51 1.73
C GLU A 48 4.57 8.85 3.11
N LEU A 49 5.52 7.99 3.50
CA LEU A 49 5.57 7.40 4.84
C LEU A 49 6.10 8.42 5.85
N GLY A 50 5.46 8.50 7.01
CA GLY A 50 5.85 9.43 8.07
C GLY A 50 7.09 9.03 8.85
N ASP A 51 7.46 7.75 8.74
CA ASP A 51 8.60 7.20 9.45
C ASP A 51 9.34 6.19 8.53
N PRO A 52 10.62 6.43 8.20
CA PRO A 52 11.40 5.57 7.32
C PRO A 52 11.96 4.36 8.09
N ARG A 53 11.08 3.43 8.49
CA ARG A 53 11.45 2.16 9.12
C ARG A 53 11.40 0.97 8.16
N PRO A 54 12.14 -0.12 8.45
CA PRO A 54 12.04 -1.38 7.72
C PRO A 54 10.60 -1.91 7.74
N ILE A 55 10.07 -2.29 6.58
CA ILE A 55 8.69 -2.77 6.45
C ILE A 55 8.66 -4.28 6.65
N HIS A 56 7.91 -4.74 7.64
CA HIS A 56 7.73 -6.16 7.94
C HIS A 56 6.44 -6.74 7.34
N SER A 57 5.37 -5.95 7.26
CA SER A 57 4.10 -6.44 6.73
C SER A 57 3.31 -5.34 6.05
N LEU A 58 2.51 -5.74 5.07
CA LEU A 58 1.68 -4.87 4.26
C LEU A 58 0.23 -5.38 4.29
N HIS A 59 -0.72 -4.51 4.59
CA HIS A 59 -2.14 -4.81 4.50
C HIS A 59 -2.77 -3.94 3.42
N VAL A 60 -3.44 -4.55 2.44
CA VAL A 60 -4.16 -3.82 1.39
C VAL A 60 -5.61 -4.29 1.37
N GLY A 61 -6.51 -3.32 1.47
CA GLY A 61 -7.92 -3.52 1.18
C GLY A 61 -8.15 -3.29 -0.30
N ASN A 62 -8.52 -4.33 -1.03
CA ASN A 62 -8.84 -4.23 -2.44
C ASN A 62 -10.22 -3.57 -2.65
N ASP A 63 -10.39 -2.75 -3.69
CA ASP A 63 -11.70 -2.25 -4.14
C ASP A 63 -11.83 -2.42 -5.67
N GLY A 64 -11.83 -3.68 -6.11
CA GLY A 64 -12.00 -4.05 -7.52
C GLY A 64 -10.73 -4.04 -8.38
N ALA A 65 -9.56 -3.75 -7.79
CA ALA A 65 -8.27 -3.93 -8.44
C ALA A 65 -7.94 -5.41 -8.61
N ALA A 66 -7.30 -5.77 -9.72
CA ALA A 66 -6.94 -7.17 -10.00
C ALA A 66 -5.55 -7.51 -9.48
N PHE A 67 -4.62 -6.57 -9.62
CA PHE A 67 -3.24 -6.70 -9.18
C PHE A 67 -2.83 -5.42 -8.46
N VAL A 68 -1.93 -5.57 -7.50
CA VAL A 68 -1.21 -4.47 -6.86
C VAL A 68 0.28 -4.76 -6.92
N GLU A 69 1.05 -3.71 -7.18
CA GLU A 69 2.49 -3.70 -7.01
C GLU A 69 2.84 -2.58 -6.04
N VAL A 70 3.75 -2.85 -5.10
CA VAL A 70 4.22 -1.85 -4.15
C VAL A 70 5.71 -1.66 -4.34
N LEU A 71 6.09 -0.43 -4.62
CA LEU A 71 7.47 0.00 -4.74
C LEU A 71 7.82 0.98 -3.63
N LEU A 72 9.04 0.92 -3.14
CA LEU A 72 9.60 1.89 -2.22
C LEU A 72 10.66 2.72 -2.93
N GLY A 73 10.63 4.03 -2.73
CA GLY A 73 11.66 4.93 -3.20
C GLY A 73 12.03 5.94 -2.11
N SER A 74 13.23 6.50 -2.22
CA SER A 74 13.64 7.63 -1.40
C SER A 74 13.03 8.93 -1.93
N SER A 75 12.51 9.78 -1.05
CA SER A 75 12.03 11.12 -1.45
C SER A 75 13.14 12.04 -1.97
N ALA A 76 14.41 11.76 -1.61
CA ALA A 76 15.56 12.53 -2.03
C ALA A 76 15.90 12.36 -3.53
N GLY A 77 15.15 11.51 -4.23
CA GLY A 77 15.43 11.10 -5.60
C GLY A 77 16.24 9.80 -5.65
N GLY A 78 15.80 8.87 -6.49
CA GLY A 78 16.41 7.56 -6.65
C GLY A 78 15.48 6.59 -7.36
N ASP A 79 15.98 5.41 -7.67
CA ASP A 79 15.20 4.34 -8.29
C ASP A 79 14.21 3.75 -7.28
N PHE A 80 12.97 3.51 -7.74
CA PHE A 80 11.99 2.76 -6.98
C PHE A 80 12.39 1.28 -6.95
N GLN A 81 12.50 0.72 -5.76
CA GLN A 81 12.74 -0.70 -5.57
C GLN A 81 11.43 -1.40 -5.26
N VAL A 82 11.21 -2.55 -5.90
CA VAL A 82 10.02 -3.37 -5.67
C VAL A 82 10.09 -3.95 -4.25
N LEU A 83 9.05 -3.68 -3.45
CA LEU A 83 8.84 -4.28 -2.11
C LEU A 83 7.82 -5.43 -2.18
N LEU A 84 6.74 -5.24 -2.93
CA LEU A 84 5.79 -6.29 -3.24
C LEU A 84 5.73 -6.41 -4.76
N PRO A 85 6.24 -7.50 -5.35
CA PRO A 85 6.05 -7.76 -6.78
C PRO A 85 4.57 -7.89 -7.07
N SER A 86 4.18 -7.69 -8.34
CA SER A 86 2.79 -7.78 -8.80
C SER A 86 2.02 -8.94 -8.16
N ALA A 87 1.18 -8.60 -7.19
CA ALA A 87 0.41 -9.53 -6.37
C ALA A 87 -1.06 -9.47 -6.78
N ALA A 88 -1.67 -10.63 -6.98
CA ALA A 88 -3.08 -10.72 -7.34
C ALA A 88 -3.98 -10.37 -6.15
N LEU A 89 -4.82 -9.35 -6.32
CA LEU A 89 -5.79 -8.91 -5.31
C LEU A 89 -7.16 -9.58 -5.42
N MET A 90 -7.46 -10.20 -6.57
CA MET A 90 -8.69 -10.96 -6.77
C MET A 90 -8.40 -12.24 -7.53
N SER A 91 -9.05 -13.31 -7.10
CA SER A 91 -9.24 -14.47 -7.96
C SER A 91 -10.20 -14.13 -9.13
N PRO A 92 -10.13 -14.86 -10.26
CA PRO A 92 -11.10 -14.73 -11.35
C PRO A 92 -12.57 -14.86 -10.90
N SER A 93 -12.82 -15.66 -9.86
CA SER A 93 -14.14 -15.93 -9.31
C SER A 93 -14.69 -14.74 -8.52
N GLU A 94 -13.87 -14.12 -7.67
CA GLU A 94 -14.25 -12.93 -6.90
C GLU A 94 -14.52 -11.72 -7.81
N SER A 95 -13.72 -11.58 -8.87
CA SER A 95 -13.92 -10.52 -9.88
C SER A 95 -15.28 -10.65 -10.59
N ARG A 96 -15.72 -11.87 -10.91
CA ARG A 96 -17.04 -12.11 -11.53
C ARG A 96 -18.20 -11.93 -10.56
N ALA A 97 -17.99 -12.28 -9.29
CA ALA A 97 -19.02 -12.19 -8.26
C ALA A 97 -19.24 -10.73 -7.77
N GLY A 98 -18.32 -9.81 -8.09
CA GLY A 98 -18.32 -8.47 -7.50
C GLY A 98 -18.19 -8.53 -5.98
N ALA A 99 -17.42 -9.51 -5.49
CA ALA A 99 -17.21 -9.71 -4.06
C ALA A 99 -16.63 -8.42 -3.44
N GLY A 100 -17.10 -8.09 -2.24
CA GLY A 100 -16.74 -6.87 -1.52
C GLY A 100 -15.24 -6.72 -1.27
N PRO A 101 -14.82 -5.59 -0.70
CA PRO A 101 -13.40 -5.26 -0.58
C PRO A 101 -12.64 -6.33 0.19
N GLY A 102 -11.82 -7.09 -0.53
CA GLY A 102 -11.01 -8.16 0.04
C GLY A 102 -9.80 -7.58 0.77
N ARG A 103 -9.64 -7.88 2.06
CA ARG A 103 -8.42 -7.55 2.79
C ARG A 103 -7.38 -8.63 2.53
N LEU A 104 -6.25 -8.21 2.00
CA LEU A 104 -5.09 -9.06 1.79
C LEU A 104 -3.94 -8.56 2.66
N THR A 105 -3.20 -9.51 3.20
CA THR A 105 -2.08 -9.29 4.11
C THR A 105 -0.88 -10.03 3.55
N TRP A 106 0.23 -9.32 3.36
CA TRP A 106 1.52 -9.91 3.02
C TRP A 106 2.47 -9.76 4.19
N GLY A 107 3.07 -10.87 4.61
CA GLY A 107 4.09 -10.91 5.66
C GLY A 107 5.50 -10.79 5.09
N GLY A 108 6.50 -10.68 5.97
CA GLY A 108 7.90 -10.45 5.58
C GLY A 108 8.49 -11.50 4.63
N SER A 109 7.98 -12.74 4.63
CA SER A 109 8.40 -13.79 3.69
C SER A 109 7.87 -13.62 2.26
N GLU A 110 6.81 -12.83 2.07
CA GLU A 110 6.20 -12.55 0.76
C GLU A 110 6.68 -11.22 0.17
N LEU A 111 7.31 -10.38 1.00
CA LEU A 111 7.95 -9.14 0.59
C LEU A 111 9.35 -9.47 0.03
N THR A 112 9.78 -8.71 -0.97
CA THR A 112 11.13 -8.85 -1.52
C THR A 112 12.15 -8.36 -0.51
N TRP A 113 13.08 -9.26 -0.16
CA TRP A 113 14.17 -9.08 0.81
C TRP A 113 14.87 -7.71 0.74
N GLY A 114 15.16 -7.23 -0.47
CA GLY A 114 15.82 -5.94 -0.70
C GLY A 114 15.02 -4.74 -0.17
N GLY A 115 13.69 -4.74 -0.30
CA GLY A 115 12.87 -3.61 0.15
C GLY A 115 12.52 -3.63 1.64
N SER A 116 12.49 -4.82 2.27
CA SER A 116 12.05 -5.00 3.66
C SER A 116 13.16 -4.78 4.69
N GLU A 117 14.41 -5.08 4.36
CA GLU A 117 15.56 -4.95 5.28
C GLU A 117 16.36 -3.64 5.13
N LEU A 118 16.17 -2.91 4.03
CA LEU A 118 16.85 -1.63 3.87
C LEU A 118 16.35 -0.64 4.93
N THR A 119 17.18 -0.41 5.93
CA THR A 119 17.16 0.83 6.69
C THR A 119 17.57 1.93 5.73
N TRP A 120 16.57 2.63 5.15
CA TRP A 120 16.81 3.77 4.28
C TRP A 120 17.43 4.88 5.13
N GLY A 121 18.77 4.87 5.20
CA GLY A 121 19.56 5.64 6.14
C GLY A 121 19.27 7.14 6.07
N GLY A 122 18.68 7.66 7.15
CA GLY A 122 18.74 9.06 7.59
C GLY A 122 18.15 10.14 6.68
N SER A 123 17.71 9.82 5.47
CA SER A 123 17.20 10.78 4.49
C SER A 123 15.73 10.47 4.27
N GLY A 124 14.91 11.24 4.98
CA GLY A 124 13.51 10.92 5.26
C GLY A 124 12.63 10.74 4.03
N LEU A 125 11.47 10.17 4.32
CA LEU A 125 10.30 10.03 3.46
C LEU A 125 10.47 8.94 2.40
N THR A 126 10.01 7.75 2.77
CA THR A 126 9.87 6.62 1.86
C THR A 126 8.57 6.81 1.08
N CYS A 127 8.69 6.97 -0.23
CA CYS A 127 7.56 7.03 -1.15
C CYS A 127 7.12 5.60 -1.47
N SER A 128 5.91 5.20 -1.04
CA SER A 128 5.28 3.97 -1.47
C SER A 128 4.54 4.23 -2.79
N GLY A 129 5.14 3.81 -3.89
CA GLY A 129 4.51 3.78 -5.20
C GLY A 129 3.61 2.57 -5.30
N LEU A 130 2.30 2.78 -5.35
CA LEU A 130 1.33 1.71 -5.56
C LEU A 130 0.88 1.76 -7.01
N THR A 131 0.99 0.63 -7.70
CA THR A 131 0.48 0.48 -9.05
C THR A 131 -0.63 -0.56 -9.07
N CYS A 132 -1.78 -0.21 -9.63
CA CYS A 132 -2.90 -1.12 -9.83
C CYS A 132 -3.31 -1.17 -11.30
N TRP A 133 -3.54 -2.38 -11.82
CA TRP A 133 -4.06 -2.62 -13.17
C TRP A 133 -5.38 -3.39 -13.06
N PRO A 134 -6.42 -3.09 -13.85
CA PRO A 134 -7.69 -3.77 -13.72
C PRO A 134 -7.65 -5.11 -14.45
N ARG A 135 -8.65 -5.94 -14.12
CA ARG A 135 -9.21 -6.89 -15.08
C ARG A 135 -10.24 -6.15 -15.93
N PRO A 136 -10.52 -6.57 -17.18
CA PRO A 136 -11.59 -5.98 -17.98
C PRO A 136 -12.92 -6.01 -17.20
N GLN A 137 -13.28 -4.87 -16.62
CA GLN A 137 -14.47 -4.63 -15.82
C GLN A 137 -15.04 -3.27 -16.21
N SER A 138 -16.37 -3.13 -16.20
CA SER A 138 -17.10 -1.91 -16.57
C SER A 138 -17.16 -0.87 -15.43
N ARG A 139 -16.44 -1.09 -14.33
CA ARG A 139 -16.49 -0.24 -13.12
C ARG A 139 -15.12 0.37 -12.84
N PRO A 140 -15.08 1.60 -12.29
CA PRO A 140 -13.84 2.15 -11.76
C PRO A 140 -13.36 1.27 -10.60
N TYR A 141 -12.07 1.04 -10.56
CA TYR A 141 -11.40 0.21 -9.57
C TYR A 141 -10.45 1.06 -8.73
N GLY A 142 -9.98 0.49 -7.62
CA GLY A 142 -8.91 1.07 -6.84
C GLY A 142 -8.67 0.30 -5.55
N LEU A 143 -8.38 1.02 -4.48
CA LEU A 143 -8.04 0.46 -3.18
C LEU A 143 -8.94 1.05 -2.10
N SER A 144 -9.37 0.20 -1.18
CA SER A 144 -10.06 0.63 0.03
C SER A 144 -9.09 1.24 1.03
N PHE A 145 -8.02 0.53 1.36
CA PHE A 145 -6.99 1.03 2.28
C PHE A 145 -5.65 0.40 1.98
N ILE A 146 -4.59 1.03 2.48
CA ILE A 146 -3.28 0.43 2.62
C ILE A 146 -2.74 0.75 4.00
N ARG A 147 -2.10 -0.23 4.64
CA ARG A 147 -1.41 -0.06 5.92
C ARG A 147 -0.08 -0.77 5.87
N VAL A 148 0.93 -0.14 6.45
CA VAL A 148 2.31 -0.61 6.46
C VAL A 148 2.72 -0.80 7.91
N PHE A 149 3.35 -1.93 8.21
CA PHE A 149 3.80 -2.27 9.55
C PHE A 149 5.31 -2.35 9.58
N ALA A 150 5.91 -1.59 10.48
CA ALA A 150 7.34 -1.61 10.73
C ALA A 150 7.75 -2.95 11.36
N ALA A 151 8.98 -3.39 11.05
CA ALA A 151 9.66 -4.41 11.82
C ALA A 151 9.78 -3.96 13.29
N PRO A 152 9.67 -4.90 14.26
CA PRO A 152 10.00 -4.59 15.64
C PRO A 152 11.46 -4.12 15.72
N GLU A 153 11.73 -3.02 16.42
CA GLU A 153 13.12 -2.66 16.72
C GLU A 153 13.72 -3.72 17.65
N GLU A 154 14.93 -4.19 17.35
CA GLU A 154 15.74 -4.98 18.30
C GLU A 154 16.08 -4.07 19.49
N GLY A 155 15.18 -4.00 20.48
CA GLY A 155 15.36 -3.12 21.63
C GLY A 155 14.12 -2.83 22.49
N GLU A 156 12.90 -3.19 22.06
CA GLU A 156 11.74 -3.07 22.95
C GLU A 156 11.70 -4.25 23.93
N GLU A 157 12.35 -4.05 25.08
CA GLU A 157 12.33 -4.95 26.23
C GLU A 157 10.87 -5.24 26.64
N PRO A 158 10.45 -6.50 26.82
CA PRO A 158 9.09 -6.81 27.25
C PRO A 158 8.81 -6.10 28.58
N PRO A 159 7.62 -5.51 28.79
CA PRO A 159 7.30 -4.85 30.05
C PRO A 159 7.51 -5.83 31.20
N PRO A 160 8.21 -5.44 32.28
CA PRO A 160 8.48 -6.35 33.39
C PRO A 160 7.15 -6.86 33.93
N ALA A 161 7.02 -8.20 33.98
CA ALA A 161 5.85 -8.85 34.53
C ALA A 161 5.61 -8.34 35.96
N PRO A 162 4.38 -7.96 36.32
CA PRO A 162 4.08 -7.59 37.70
C PRO A 162 4.27 -8.82 38.60
N VAL A 163 5.07 -8.63 39.65
CA VAL A 163 5.33 -9.58 40.74
C VAL A 163 4.10 -9.88 41.57
#